data_AF-A0A2H1VU77-F1
#
_entry.id   AF-A0A2H1VU77-F1
#
_cell.length_a   1.000
_cell.length_b   1.000
_cell.length_c   1.000
_cell.angle_alpha   90.00
_cell.angle_beta   90.00
_cell.angle_gamma   90.00
#
_symmetry.space_group_name_H-M   'P 1'
#
loop_
_entity.id
_entity.type
_entity.pdbx_description
1 polymer ?
#
loop_
_entity_poly.entity_id
_entity_poly.type
_entity_poly.pdbx_seq_one_letter_code
_entity_poly.pdbx_strand_id
1 'polypeptide(L)'
;MGTALSLKNIRNQEKTFLTQKQLELNDEITIECEIPKENKKILTIGLVTGNSQPDPKNIACQVDVKEDRTVEVKSVNKGTIKQHPIDPTKIDGTIISTKFIVRQSKNVVDIHLDESHLASVPVPDVSSIRFISVKEQETN
;
A
#
# COMPACT_ATOMS: atom_id res chain seq x y z
N MET A 1 13.68 -0.86 -35.64
CA MET A 1 14.77 -0.97 -34.64
C MET A 1 14.16 -0.60 -33.30
N GLY A 2 13.87 -1.58 -32.45
CA GLY A 2 13.22 -1.37 -31.15
C GLY A 2 14.28 -1.21 -30.06
N THR A 3 14.22 -0.10 -29.33
CA THR A 3 15.12 0.17 -28.21
C THR A 3 14.80 -0.80 -27.07
N ALA A 4 15.73 -1.71 -26.77
CA ALA A 4 15.65 -2.54 -25.57
C ALA A 4 16.18 -1.73 -24.37
N LEU A 5 15.28 -1.35 -23.45
CA LEU A 5 15.65 -0.81 -22.15
C LEU A 5 16.13 -1.97 -21.26
N SER A 6 17.44 -2.17 -21.21
CA SER A 6 18.09 -3.08 -20.26
C SER A 6 18.31 -2.35 -18.93
N LEU A 7 17.41 -2.55 -17.96
CA LEU A 7 17.55 -2.03 -16.61
C LEU A 7 18.38 -3.01 -15.78
N LYS A 8 19.71 -2.87 -15.82
CA LYS A 8 20.62 -3.56 -14.90
C LYS A 8 20.86 -2.67 -13.67
N ASN A 9 20.65 -3.22 -12.47
CA ASN A 9 20.85 -2.61 -11.14
C ASN A 9 20.00 -1.39 -10.79
N ILE A 10 18.73 -1.62 -10.43
CA ILE A 10 17.92 -0.63 -9.69
C ILE A 10 17.42 -1.31 -8.41
N ARG A 11 18.17 -1.15 -7.32
CA ARG A 11 17.72 -1.47 -5.97
C ARG A 11 16.74 -0.37 -5.54
N ASN A 12 15.59 -0.76 -4.97
CA ASN A 12 14.45 0.08 -4.57
C ASN A 12 13.62 0.65 -5.73
N GLN A 13 12.66 -0.12 -6.23
CA GLN A 13 11.66 0.36 -7.18
C GLN A 13 10.36 0.68 -6.45
N GLU A 14 9.99 1.97 -6.46
CA GLU A 14 8.62 2.39 -6.16
C GLU A 14 7.88 2.57 -7.50
N LYS A 15 6.70 1.96 -7.61
CA LYS A 15 5.77 2.16 -8.71
C LYS A 15 4.56 2.88 -8.17
N THR A 16 4.22 4.00 -8.80
CA THR A 16 3.02 4.77 -8.46
C THR A 16 2.04 4.75 -9.63
N PHE A 17 0.78 4.49 -9.32
CA PHE A 17 -0.31 4.45 -10.27
C PHE A 17 -1.33 5.54 -9.91
N LEU A 18 -1.81 6.27 -10.91
CA LEU A 18 -2.93 7.19 -10.74
C LEU A 18 -4.24 6.39 -10.76
N THR A 19 -5.11 6.66 -9.81
CA THR A 19 -6.50 6.15 -9.80
C THR A 19 -7.27 6.68 -11.02
N GLN A 20 -8.05 5.82 -11.67
CA GLN A 20 -8.78 6.17 -12.89
C GLN A 20 -9.90 7.19 -12.64
N LYS A 21 -10.44 7.20 -11.43
CA LYS A 21 -11.43 8.15 -10.93
C LYS A 21 -11.07 8.58 -9.52
N GLN A 22 -11.68 9.67 -9.07
CA GLN A 22 -11.70 9.99 -7.65
C GLN A 22 -12.42 8.86 -6.90
N LEU A 23 -11.85 8.42 -5.77
CA LEU A 23 -12.44 7.32 -5.02
C LEU A 23 -13.74 7.76 -4.36
N GLU A 24 -14.75 6.93 -4.55
CA GLU A 24 -16.10 7.08 -4.03
C GLU A 24 -16.39 5.98 -3.00
N LEU A 25 -17.62 5.97 -2.51
CA LEU A 25 -18.03 5.11 -1.41
C LEU A 25 -18.14 3.68 -1.86
N ASN A 26 -17.64 2.78 -1.03
CA ASN A 26 -17.56 1.36 -1.33
C ASN A 26 -16.74 1.06 -2.58
N ASP A 27 -15.95 2.01 -3.09
CA ASP A 27 -14.91 1.69 -4.06
C ASP A 27 -13.92 0.73 -3.40
N GLU A 28 -13.54 -0.27 -4.17
CA GLU A 28 -12.60 -1.30 -3.77
C GLU A 28 -11.37 -1.23 -4.68
N ILE A 29 -10.20 -1.20 -4.05
CA ILE A 29 -8.92 -1.32 -4.75
C ILE A 29 -8.30 -2.62 -4.30
N THR A 30 -8.09 -3.55 -5.23
CA THR A 30 -7.40 -4.81 -4.97
C THR A 30 -6.04 -4.79 -5.67
N ILE A 31 -5.00 -5.14 -4.92
CA ILE A 31 -3.62 -5.19 -5.40
C ILE A 31 -3.08 -6.57 -5.07
N GLU A 32 -2.78 -7.33 -6.12
CA GLU A 32 -2.15 -8.65 -5.99
C GLU A 32 -0.66 -8.52 -6.22
N CYS A 33 0.13 -9.10 -5.32
CA CYS A 33 1.59 -9.08 -5.40
C CYS A 33 2.14 -10.48 -5.14
N GLU A 34 3.16 -10.85 -5.91
CA GLU A 34 3.94 -12.05 -5.65
C GLU A 34 5.14 -11.69 -4.76
N ILE A 35 5.26 -12.39 -3.63
CA ILE A 35 6.36 -12.31 -2.69
C ILE A 35 7.13 -13.65 -2.74
N PRO A 36 8.30 -13.69 -3.41
CA PRO A 36 9.12 -14.90 -3.47
C PRO A 36 9.47 -15.44 -2.08
N LYS A 37 9.65 -16.76 -1.93
CA LYS A 37 9.95 -17.34 -0.61
C LYS A 37 11.26 -16.85 -0.01
N GLU A 38 12.22 -16.52 -0.86
CA GLU A 38 13.54 -16.02 -0.51
C GLU A 38 13.58 -14.48 -0.41
N ASN A 39 12.43 -13.81 -0.44
CA ASN A 39 12.37 -12.36 -0.47
C ASN A 39 12.95 -11.74 0.81
N LYS A 40 14.09 -11.06 0.68
CA LYS A 40 14.74 -10.26 1.73
C LYS A 40 14.35 -8.78 1.65
N LYS A 41 13.15 -8.49 1.16
CA LYS A 41 12.69 -7.12 0.94
C LYS A 41 11.42 -6.85 1.72
N ILE A 42 11.28 -5.61 2.13
CA ILE A 42 10.02 -5.09 2.63
C ILE A 42 9.17 -4.72 1.41
N LEU A 43 7.96 -5.27 1.34
CA LEU A 43 6.95 -4.85 0.37
C LEU A 43 6.01 -3.86 1.04
N THR A 44 5.90 -2.67 0.48
CA THR A 44 4.97 -1.63 0.92
C THR A 44 3.91 -1.42 -0.15
N ILE A 45 2.64 -1.49 0.24
CA ILE A 45 1.49 -1.20 -0.62
C ILE A 45 0.68 -0.09 0.07
N GLY A 46 0.44 1.04 -0.60
CA GLY A 46 -0.23 2.16 0.03
C GLY A 46 -1.11 2.99 -0.89
N LEU A 47 -2.09 3.65 -0.28
CA LEU A 47 -2.89 4.71 -0.87
C LEU A 47 -2.33 6.06 -0.48
N VAL A 48 -1.99 6.86 -1.48
CA VAL A 48 -1.28 8.13 -1.31
C VAL A 48 -2.17 9.28 -1.77
N THR A 49 -2.14 10.36 -0.99
CA THR A 49 -2.87 11.58 -1.30
C THR A 49 -2.00 12.53 -2.11
N GLY A 50 -2.63 13.41 -2.90
CA GLY A 50 -1.93 14.42 -3.67
C GLY A 50 -2.75 14.92 -4.85
N ASN A 51 -2.45 16.13 -5.30
CA ASN A 51 -3.15 16.75 -6.43
C ASN A 51 -2.51 16.33 -7.77
N SER A 52 -1.28 16.76 -8.01
CA SER A 52 -0.57 16.53 -9.28
C SER A 52 0.49 15.42 -9.22
N GLN A 53 0.99 15.13 -8.02
CA GLN A 53 2.03 14.13 -7.75
C GLN A 53 1.75 13.47 -6.40
N PRO A 54 2.20 12.21 -6.19
CA PRO A 54 2.09 11.55 -4.90
C PRO A 54 2.87 12.34 -3.83
N ASP A 55 2.26 12.57 -2.67
CA ASP A 55 2.93 13.19 -1.53
C ASP A 55 3.36 12.13 -0.50
N PRO A 56 4.66 11.79 -0.38
CA PRO A 56 5.13 10.81 0.58
C PRO A 56 4.94 11.24 2.05
N LYS A 57 4.64 12.52 2.31
CA LYS A 57 4.30 13.02 3.64
C LYS A 57 2.82 12.84 3.96
N ASN A 58 1.99 12.42 3.00
CA ASN A 58 0.56 12.23 3.18
C ASN A 58 0.09 10.91 2.53
N ILE A 59 0.24 9.83 3.30
CA ILE A 59 -0.18 8.48 2.95
C ILE A 59 -1.44 8.15 3.75
N ALA A 60 -2.57 7.98 3.06
CA ALA A 60 -3.86 7.71 3.68
C ALA A 60 -3.81 6.41 4.49
N CYS A 61 -3.28 5.35 3.89
CA CYS A 61 -3.02 4.08 4.54
C CYS A 61 -1.97 3.29 3.75
N GLN A 62 -1.18 2.48 4.43
CA GLN A 62 -0.27 1.53 3.80
C GLN A 62 -0.13 0.26 4.64
N VAL A 63 0.15 -0.83 3.93
CA VAL A 63 0.48 -2.16 4.44
C VAL A 63 1.95 -2.41 4.15
N ASP A 64 2.71 -2.71 5.18
CA ASP A 64 4.10 -3.16 5.06
C ASP A 64 4.16 -4.65 5.37
N VAL A 65 4.71 -5.42 4.44
CA VAL A 65 5.11 -6.81 4.67
C VAL A 65 6.61 -6.83 4.89
N LYS A 66 7.02 -7.18 6.10
CA LYS A 66 8.44 -7.26 6.48
C LYS A 66 9.11 -8.51 5.92
N GLU A 67 10.44 -8.53 5.98
CA GLU A 67 11.27 -9.68 5.58
C GLU A 67 10.90 -10.96 6.36
N ASP A 68 10.59 -10.83 7.65
CA ASP A 68 10.11 -11.96 8.48
C ASP A 68 8.64 -12.34 8.21
N ARG A 69 8.03 -11.70 7.20
CA ARG A 69 6.64 -11.82 6.73
C ARG A 69 5.59 -11.33 7.70
N THR A 70 5.98 -10.63 8.75
CA THR A 70 5.02 -9.93 9.60
C THR A 70 4.45 -8.73 8.86
N VAL A 71 3.21 -8.39 9.19
CA VAL A 71 2.47 -7.30 8.56
C VAL A 71 2.36 -6.12 9.52
N GLU A 72 2.48 -4.92 9.00
CA GLU A 72 2.15 -3.69 9.73
C GLU A 72 1.24 -2.81 8.89
N VAL A 73 0.36 -2.08 9.58
CA VAL A 73 -0.48 -1.05 8.97
C VAL A 73 -0.13 0.30 9.55
N LYS A 74 0.09 1.29 8.68
CA LYS A 74 0.37 2.66 9.11
C LYS A 74 -0.25 3.70 8.17
N SER A 75 -0.34 4.93 8.64
CA SER A 75 -0.70 6.11 7.85
C SER A 75 0.33 7.20 8.11
N VAL A 76 0.48 8.12 7.16
CA VAL A 76 1.35 9.30 7.31
C VAL A 76 0.53 10.55 7.05
N ASN A 77 0.50 11.48 8.01
CA ASN A 77 -0.18 12.76 7.86
C ASN A 77 0.81 13.88 8.19
N LYS A 78 1.11 14.73 7.22
CA LYS A 78 2.11 15.81 7.32
C LYS A 78 3.46 15.31 7.83
N GLY A 79 3.86 14.10 7.41
CA GLY A 79 5.10 13.45 7.81
C GLY A 79 5.06 12.74 9.17
N THR A 80 3.98 12.86 9.95
CA THR A 80 3.80 12.10 11.18
C THR A 80 3.28 10.71 10.87
N ILE A 81 4.04 9.70 11.28
CA ILE A 81 3.66 8.29 11.13
C ILE A 81 2.74 7.90 12.29
N LYS A 82 1.62 7.27 11.96
CA LYS A 82 0.72 6.62 12.92
C LYS A 82 0.62 5.14 12.57
N GLN A 83 1.04 4.28 13.47
CA GLN A 83 0.83 2.84 13.38
C GLN A 83 -0.60 2.51 13.84
N HIS A 84 -1.28 1.63 13.12
CA HIS A 84 -2.61 1.15 13.47
C HIS A 84 -2.50 -0.26 14.05
N PRO A 85 -3.14 -0.54 15.20
CA PRO A 85 -3.09 -1.86 15.79
C PRO A 85 -3.79 -2.87 14.88
N ILE A 86 -3.16 -4.03 14.71
CA ILE A 86 -3.71 -5.20 14.02
C ILE A 86 -3.43 -6.43 14.88
N ASP A 87 -4.22 -7.49 14.70
CA ASP A 87 -3.85 -8.79 15.23
C ASP A 87 -2.55 -9.26 14.57
N PRO A 88 -1.61 -9.87 15.32
CA PRO A 88 -0.34 -10.35 14.77
C PRO A 88 -0.57 -11.24 13.55
N THR A 89 -0.24 -10.69 12.38
CA THR A 89 -0.51 -11.32 11.08
C THR A 89 0.82 -11.63 10.40
N LYS A 90 0.93 -12.86 9.89
CA LYS A 90 2.09 -13.34 9.13
C LYS A 90 1.64 -13.97 7.82
N ILE A 91 2.34 -13.66 6.74
CA ILE A 91 2.02 -14.19 5.41
C ILE A 91 2.69 -15.56 5.21
N ASP A 92 1.89 -16.58 4.94
CA ASP A 92 2.39 -17.92 4.64
C ASP A 92 2.52 -18.19 3.13
N GLY A 93 1.72 -17.49 2.31
CA GLY A 93 1.70 -17.61 0.85
C GLY A 93 2.90 -16.95 0.14
N THR A 94 2.94 -17.15 -1.17
CA THR A 94 3.81 -16.39 -2.10
C THR A 94 3.04 -15.37 -2.91
N ILE A 95 1.71 -15.39 -2.86
CA ILE A 95 0.85 -14.38 -3.46
C ILE A 95 0.04 -13.80 -2.31
N ILE A 96 -0.08 -12.48 -2.29
CA ILE A 96 -0.96 -11.78 -1.38
C ILE A 96 -1.90 -10.88 -2.17
N SER A 97 -3.14 -10.77 -1.70
CA SER A 97 -4.13 -9.83 -2.21
C SER A 97 -4.42 -8.78 -1.14
N THR A 98 -4.03 -7.54 -1.36
CA THR A 98 -4.38 -6.43 -0.45
C THR A 98 -5.58 -5.69 -1.00
N LYS A 99 -6.66 -5.59 -0.21
CA LYS A 99 -7.90 -4.92 -0.58
C LYS A 99 -8.16 -3.71 0.30
N PHE A 100 -8.33 -2.55 -0.31
CA PHE A 100 -8.72 -1.31 0.34
C PHE A 100 -10.18 -1.00 0.01
N ILE A 101 -11.02 -0.81 1.02
CA ILE A 101 -12.45 -0.49 0.84
C ILE A 101 -12.76 0.85 1.49
N VAL A 102 -13.27 1.79 0.70
CA VAL A 102 -13.66 3.12 1.19
C VAL A 102 -15.00 3.04 1.92
N ARG A 103 -15.02 3.40 3.21
CA ARG A 103 -16.23 3.45 4.06
C ARG A 103 -16.59 4.87 4.46
N GLN A 104 -17.78 5.33 4.07
CA GLN A 104 -18.19 6.72 4.30
C GLN A 104 -18.59 7.04 5.75
N SER A 105 -19.17 6.08 6.48
CA SER A 105 -19.80 6.39 7.77
C SER A 105 -18.82 6.95 8.80
N LYS A 106 -17.50 6.85 8.53
CA LYS A 106 -16.44 7.36 9.40
C LYS A 106 -15.23 7.97 8.66
N ASN A 107 -15.30 8.18 7.34
CA ASN A 107 -14.12 8.47 6.49
C ASN A 107 -12.97 7.50 6.78
N VAL A 108 -13.24 6.21 6.58
CA VAL A 108 -12.32 5.13 6.91
C VAL A 108 -12.00 4.34 5.65
N VAL A 109 -10.79 3.82 5.58
CA VAL A 109 -10.42 2.77 4.63
C VAL A 109 -10.24 1.47 5.40
N ASP A 110 -11.08 0.48 5.11
CA ASP A 110 -10.86 -0.88 5.59
C ASP A 110 -9.77 -1.53 4.75
N ILE A 111 -8.86 -2.21 5.41
CA ILE A 111 -7.76 -2.93 4.80
C ILE A 111 -7.97 -4.41 5.07
N HIS A 112 -8.03 -5.19 4.01
CA HIS A 112 -7.97 -6.63 4.07
C HIS A 112 -6.68 -7.13 3.45
N LEU A 113 -6.17 -8.22 4.00
CA LEU A 113 -5.11 -9.03 3.41
C LEU A 113 -5.68 -10.41 3.19
N ASP A 114 -5.70 -10.83 1.93
CA ASP A 114 -6.49 -11.92 1.41
C ASP A 114 -7.95 -11.75 1.86
N GLU A 115 -8.52 -12.75 2.53
CA GLU A 115 -9.91 -12.71 3.04
C GLU A 115 -10.02 -12.16 4.46
N SER A 116 -8.91 -11.75 5.09
CA SER A 116 -8.88 -11.33 6.49
C SER A 116 -8.87 -9.81 6.64
N HIS A 117 -9.73 -9.27 7.51
CA HIS A 117 -9.69 -7.86 7.89
C HIS A 117 -8.48 -7.59 8.78
N LEU A 118 -7.69 -6.58 8.42
CA LEU A 118 -6.52 -6.16 9.21
C LEU A 118 -6.82 -4.94 10.07
N ALA A 119 -7.33 -3.88 9.45
CA ALA A 119 -7.47 -2.59 10.09
C ALA A 119 -8.53 -1.71 9.42
N SER A 120 -9.06 -0.78 10.20
CA SER A 120 -9.90 0.31 9.73
C SER A 120 -9.16 1.62 9.98
N VAL A 121 -8.60 2.22 8.92
CA VAL A 121 -7.76 3.42 9.03
C VAL A 121 -8.58 4.68 8.78
N PRO A 122 -8.66 5.62 9.74
CA PRO A 122 -9.29 6.92 9.51
C PRO A 122 -8.48 7.76 8.52
N VAL A 123 -9.15 8.28 7.49
CA VAL A 123 -8.57 9.13 6.46
C VAL A 123 -9.30 10.48 6.47
N PRO A 124 -8.62 11.60 6.76
CA PRO A 124 -9.29 12.90 6.89
C PRO A 124 -10.09 13.33 5.66
N ASP A 125 -9.58 13.01 4.47
CA ASP A 125 -10.23 13.30 3.19
C ASP A 125 -9.95 12.17 2.20
N VAL A 126 -10.89 11.23 2.08
CA VAL A 126 -10.77 10.12 1.13
C VAL A 126 -10.72 10.61 -0.31
N SER A 127 -11.39 11.73 -0.59
CA SER A 127 -11.47 12.30 -1.93
C SER A 127 -10.10 12.79 -2.44
N SER A 128 -9.14 12.99 -1.53
CA SER A 128 -7.75 13.35 -1.82
C SER A 128 -6.86 12.15 -2.18
N ILE A 129 -7.33 10.92 -1.99
CA ILE A 129 -6.61 9.72 -2.41
C ILE A 129 -6.66 9.65 -3.93
N ARG A 130 -5.49 9.78 -4.56
CA ARG A 130 -5.36 9.78 -6.03
C ARG A 130 -4.36 8.77 -6.54
N PHE A 131 -3.49 8.26 -5.68
CA PHE A 131 -2.38 7.44 -6.09
C PHE A 131 -2.33 6.13 -5.30
N ILE A 132 -1.91 5.08 -5.99
CA ILE A 132 -1.55 3.79 -5.41
C ILE A 132 -0.03 3.68 -5.51
N SER A 133 0.65 3.40 -4.42
CA SER A 133 2.10 3.13 -4.40
C SER A 133 2.37 1.67 -4.05
N VAL A 134 3.27 1.05 -4.78
CA VAL A 134 3.83 -0.27 -4.50
C VAL A 134 5.34 -0.15 -4.52
N LYS A 135 6.00 -0.48 -3.42
CA LYS A 135 7.44 -0.35 -3.26
C LYS A 135 8.04 -1.63 -2.72
N GLU A 136 9.13 -2.07 -3.33
CA GLU A 136 10.02 -3.07 -2.74
C GLU A 136 11.31 -2.41 -2.28
N GLN A 137 11.72 -2.68 -1.05
CA GLN A 137 12.96 -2.15 -0.48
C GLN A 137 13.83 -3.26 0.11
N GLU A 138 15.09 -3.34 -0.32
CA GLU A 138 16.08 -4.23 0.30
C GLU A 138 16.44 -3.72 1.71
N THR A 139 16.47 -4.63 2.68
CA THR A 139 17.07 -4.40 4.01
C THR A 139 18.59 -4.62 3.89
N ASN A 140 19.39 -3.63 4.32
CA ASN A 140 20.86 -3.73 4.36
C ASN A 140 21.32 -4.53 5.56
#